data_AF-A0A3B9I213-F1
#
_entry.id   AF-A0A3B9I213-F1
#
_cell.length_a   1.000
_cell.length_b   1.000
_cell.length_c   1.000
_cell.angle_alpha   90.00
_cell.angle_beta   90.00
_cell.angle_gamma   90.00
#
_symmetry.space_group_name_H-M   'P 1'
#
loop_
_entity.id
_entity.type
_entity.pdbx_description
1 polymer ?
#
loop_
_entity_poly.entity_id
_entity_poly.type
_entity_poly.pdbx_seq_one_letter_code
_entity_poly.pdbx_strand_id
1 'polypeptide(L)' 'MEQVSELAIKHDLIIIADDIYGSYSFSEPFIPMITIDNVRDRTITINSFSKDYAMTGWRIGHVIAPDYIIQTIQQI' A
#
# COMPACT_ATOMS: atom_id res chain seq x y z
N MET A 1 1.12 12.37 5.84
CA MET A 1 0.47 11.05 6.04
C MET A 1 -0.55 11.10 7.18
N GLU A 2 -0.22 11.67 8.34
CA GLU A 2 -1.14 11.83 9.48
C GLU A 2 -2.51 12.43 9.11
N GLN A 3 -2.54 13.55 8.37
CA GLN A 3 -3.80 14.17 7.92
C GLN A 3 -4.67 13.24 7.05
N VAL A 4 -4.04 12.40 6.22
CA VAL A 4 -4.75 11.41 5.39
C VAL A 4 -5.29 10.29 6.27
N SER A 5 -4.51 9.83 7.24
CA SER A 5 -4.94 8.85 8.24
C SER A 5 -6.13 9.35 9.05
N GLU A 6 -6.07 10.58 9.56
CA GLU A 6 -7.15 11.22 10.30
C GLU A 6 -8.44 11.31 9.48
N LEU A 7 -8.33 11.73 8.21
CA LEU A 7 -9.48 11.79 7.31
C LEU A 7 -10.07 10.41 7.05
N ALA A 8 -9.22 9.41 6.81
CA ALA A 8 -9.65 8.05 6.57
C ALA A 8 -10.35 7.44 7.78
N ILE A 9 -9.82 7.67 9.00
CA ILE A 9 -10.46 7.23 10.24
C ILE A 9 -11.79 7.95 10.46
N LYS A 10 -11.80 9.29 10.32
CA LYS A 10 -12.99 10.12 10.56
C LYS A 10 -14.16 9.77 9.65
N HIS A 11 -13.88 9.41 8.40
CA HIS A 11 -14.89 9.17 7.38
C HIS A 11 -15.06 7.69 7.02
N ASP A 12 -14.45 6.81 7.80
CA ASP A 12 -14.42 5.36 7.58
C ASP A 12 -14.03 4.96 6.14
N LEU A 13 -12.97 5.57 5.63
CA LEU A 13 -12.46 5.33 4.28
C LEU A 13 -11.39 4.25 4.28
N ILE A 14 -11.32 3.51 3.17
CA ILE A 14 -10.19 2.64 2.82
C ILE A 14 -9.09 3.50 2.20
N ILE A 15 -7.84 3.18 2.52
CA ILE A 15 -6.66 3.81 1.95
C ILE A 15 -6.02 2.84 0.96
N ILE A 16 -5.76 3.29 -0.26
CA ILE A 16 -4.96 2.55 -1.25
C ILE A 16 -3.62 3.26 -1.38
N ALA A 17 -2.55 2.59 -0.98
CA ALA A 17 -1.19 3.07 -1.05
C ALA A 17 -0.43 2.34 -2.16
N ASP A 18 -0.09 3.06 -3.23
CA ASP A 18 0.79 2.55 -4.29
C ASP A 18 2.25 2.84 -3.93
N ASP A 19 2.89 1.85 -3.31
CA ASP A 19 4.23 1.97 -2.74
C ASP A 19 5.31 1.41 -3.69
N ILE A 20 5.04 1.33 -5.00
CA ILE A 20 5.94 0.74 -6.01
C ILE A 20 7.35 1.37 -6.06
N TYR A 21 7.50 2.62 -5.60
CA TYR A 21 8.77 3.32 -5.54
C TYR A 21 9.33 3.41 -4.11
N GLY A 22 8.87 2.57 -3.17
CA GLY A 22 9.32 2.63 -1.77
C GLY A 22 10.84 2.56 -1.61
N SER A 23 11.53 1.78 -2.45
CA SER A 23 13.00 1.68 -2.44
C SER A 23 13.73 2.87 -3.06
N TYR A 24 13.01 3.81 -3.70
CA TYR A 24 13.56 4.94 -4.46
C TYR A 24 13.54 6.24 -3.63
N SER A 25 13.62 6.11 -2.31
CA SER A 25 13.73 7.24 -1.39
C SER A 25 15.19 7.42 -0.98
N PHE A 26 15.84 8.47 -1.50
CA PHE A 26 17.29 8.66 -1.38
C PHE A 26 17.71 9.61 -0.24
N SER A 27 16.88 10.62 0.04
CA SER A 27 17.19 11.61 1.08
C SER A 27 16.79 11.14 2.48
N GLU A 28 15.65 10.46 2.57
CA GLU A 28 15.07 9.98 3.83
C GLU A 28 14.49 8.57 3.62
N PRO A 29 14.37 7.74 4.66
CA PRO A 29 13.69 6.46 4.56
C PRO A 29 12.23 6.63 4.13
N PHE A 30 11.78 5.78 3.21
CA PHE A 30 10.36 5.68 2.89
C PHE A 30 9.58 5.10 4.07
N ILE A 31 8.45 5.72 4.42
CA ILE A 31 7.54 5.26 5.47
C ILE A 31 6.25 4.78 4.79
N PRO A 32 5.95 3.48 4.77
CA PRO A 32 4.72 2.95 4.17
C PRO A 32 3.47 3.43 4.91
N MET A 33 2.37 3.64 4.20
CA MET A 33 1.11 4.07 4.82
C MET A 33 0.59 3.08 5.87
N ILE A 34 0.80 1.78 5.63
CA ILE A 34 0.36 0.70 6.52
C ILE A 34 1.07 0.70 7.89
N THR A 35 2.18 1.43 8.05
CA THR A 35 2.91 1.52 9.33
C THR A 35 2.42 2.68 10.20
N ILE A 36 1.51 3.52 9.71
CA ILE A 36 0.90 4.58 10.51
C ILE A 36 -0.12 3.98 11.48
N ASP A 37 -0.17 4.55 12.70
CA ASP A 37 -1.06 4.07 13.74
C ASP A 37 -2.53 4.11 13.31
N ASN A 38 -3.28 3.08 13.72
CA ASN A 38 -4.74 2.96 13.52
C ASN A 38 -5.23 2.94 12.06
N VAL A 39 -4.35 2.79 11.06
CA VAL A 39 -4.77 2.65 9.65
C VAL A 39 -4.47 1.28 9.03
N ARG A 40 -3.76 0.39 9.73
CA ARG A 40 -3.38 -0.94 9.22
C ARG A 40 -4.57 -1.72 8.68
N ASP A 41 -5.66 -1.78 9.45
CA ASP A 41 -6.84 -2.59 9.11
C ASP A 41 -7.72 -1.99 8.00
N ARG A 42 -7.35 -0.81 7.47
CA ARG A 42 -8.03 -0.11 6.38
C ARG A 42 -7.10 0.28 5.23
N THR A 43 -5.86 -0.20 5.24
CA THR A 43 -4.86 0.13 4.20
C THR A 43 -4.64 -1.07 3.28
N ILE A 44 -4.74 -0.82 1.98
CA ILE A 44 -4.35 -1.71 0.90
C ILE A 44 -3.02 -1.17 0.35
N THR A 45 -1.92 -1.90 0.55
CA THR A 45 -0.63 -1.58 -0.05
C THR A 45 -0.47 -2.35 -1.34
N ILE A 46 -0.15 -1.65 -2.42
CA ILE A 46 0.15 -2.19 -3.75
C ILE A 46 1.64 -2.00 -4.02
N ASN A 47 2.29 -3.05 -4.53
CA ASN A 47 3.69 -2.96 -4.95
C ASN A 47 3.95 -3.91 -6.15
N SER A 48 5.07 -3.72 -6.85
CA SER A 48 5.45 -4.48 -8.04
C SER A 48 6.97 -4.63 -8.18
N PHE A 49 7.35 -5.73 -8.84
CA PHE A 49 8.74 -6.03 -9.18
C PHE A 49 9.31 -5.13 -10.29
N SER A 50 8.47 -4.28 -10.88
CA SER A 50 8.84 -3.43 -12.00
C SER A 50 9.98 -2.45 -11.68
N LYS A 51 10.04 -1.96 -10.43
CA LYS A 51 10.99 -0.92 -10.01
C LYS A 51 12.11 -1.54 -9.17
N ASP A 52 11.76 -2.10 -8.02
CA ASP A 52 12.73 -2.73 -7.10
C ASP A 52 13.68 -3.74 -7.78
N TYR A 53 13.21 -4.46 -8.81
CA TYR A 53 13.99 -5.48 -9.50
C TYR A 53 14.21 -5.20 -11.00
N ALA A 54 13.80 -4.03 -11.51
CA ALA A 54 13.85 -3.68 -12.94
C ALA A 54 13.12 -4.68 -13.88
N MET A 55 12.05 -5.33 -13.39
CA MET A 55 11.33 -6.40 -14.12
C MET A 55 10.03 -5.88 -14.78
N THR A 56 10.05 -4.72 -15.42
CA THR A 56 8.85 -4.06 -15.99
C THR A 56 8.04 -4.98 -16.93
N GLY A 57 8.72 -5.81 -17.71
CA GLY A 57 8.11 -6.75 -18.67
C GLY A 57 7.51 -8.02 -18.06
N TRP A 58 7.79 -8.35 -16.79
CA TRP A 58 7.33 -9.60 -16.17
C TRP A 58 5.89 -9.51 -15.68
N ARG A 59 5.39 -8.29 -15.46
CA ARG A 59 4.00 -8.02 -15.06
C ARG A 59 3.60 -8.72 -13.75
N ILE A 60 4.51 -8.76 -12.78
CA ILE A 60 4.28 -9.34 -11.44
C ILE A 60 4.22 -8.22 -10.39
N GLY A 61 3.29 -8.35 -9.46
CA GLY A 61 3.16 -7.51 -8.28
C GLY A 61 2.45 -8.23 -7.15
N HIS A 62 2.23 -7.52 -6.05
CA HIS A 62 1.55 -8.07 -4.88
C HIS A 62 0.72 -6.99 -4.19
N VAL A 63 -0.22 -7.45 -3.38
CA VAL A 63 -1.08 -6.62 -2.54
C VAL A 63 -0.95 -7.12 -1.10
N ILE A 64 -0.84 -6.18 -0.17
CA ILE A 64 -0.94 -6.44 1.28
C ILE A 64 -2.17 -5.69 1.77
N ALA A 65 -3.14 -6.42 2.32
CA ALA A 65 -4.40 -5.86 2.78
C ALA A 65 -5.03 -6.79 3.85
N PRO A 66 -6.04 -6.31 4.61
CA PRO A 66 -6.84 -7.16 5.48
C PRO A 66 -7.47 -8.35 4.74
N ASP A 67 -7.64 -9.47 5.46
CA ASP A 67 -8.11 -10.73 4.89
C ASP A 67 -9.42 -10.60 4.11
N TYR A 68 -10.37 -9.81 4.61
CA TYR A 68 -11.66 -9.62 3.94
C TYR A 68 -11.51 -8.96 2.56
N ILE A 69 -10.55 -8.05 2.40
CA ILE A 69 -10.25 -7.40 1.11
C ILE A 69 -9.54 -8.38 0.18
N ILE A 70 -8.56 -9.14 0.69
CA ILE A 70 -7.86 -10.16 -0.11
C ILE A 70 -8.85 -11.20 -0.64
N GLN A 71 -9.77 -11.67 0.20
CA GLN A 71 -10.82 -12.60 -0.20
C GLN A 71 -11.72 -12.01 -1.30
N THR A 72 -12.11 -10.73 -1.20
CA THR A 72 -12.90 -10.06 -2.26
C THR A 72 -12.11 -9.94 -3.57
N ILE A 73 -10.83 -9.57 -3.53
CA ILE A 73 -9.99 -9.42 -4.73
C ILE A 73 -9.82 -10.77 -5.46
N GLN A 74 -9.72 -11.87 -4.73
CA GLN A 74 -9.51 -13.22 -5.28
C GLN A 74 -10.77 -13.87 -5.88
N GLN A 75 -11.96 -13.29 -5.67
CA GLN A 75 -13.22 -13.83 -6.21
C GLN A 75 -13.43 -13.55 -7.70
N ILE A 76 -12.55 -12.75 -8.31
CA ILE A 76 -12.62 -12.29 -9.70
C ILE A 76 -11.42 -12.83 -10.47
#